data_AF-A0A2R6MJ76-F1
#
_entry.id   AF-A0A2R6MJ76-F1
#
_cell.length_a   1.000
_cell.length_b   1.000
_cell.length_c   1.000
_cell.angle_alpha   90.00
_cell.angle_beta   90.00
_cell.angle_gamma   90.00
#
_symmetry.space_group_name_H-M   'P 1'
#
loop_
_entity.id
_entity.type
_entity.pdbx_description
1 polymer ?
#
loop_
_entity_poly.entity_id
_entity_poly.type
_entity_poly.pdbx_seq_one_letter_code
_entity_poly.pdbx_strand_id
1 'polypeptide(L)'
;MNPLATVSRLLLVVTVLLSVGVVLRVARPKGSWGRRLRSRLLLGVPWGTLLTILLVLAVYLFVQGGLGHWYRPVVIPFRSWSYFYPLGVLTAGLSHAGPGHLLGNLFGTVVFGTLAEYAWGHFPTERGSSSFGSWRRNPFARLLAVPVVAVLLAVVTGAFALGPVIGFSGVVFAFAGFALVRYPVATLVFVVAGDLVNLGYSALRSPVFTASGSTRYVTPGWSDIAVQGHALGIFVGIGLAIVLFRRRGELPSPGRIWLGTLGYAAAQGLWALYLFEGADTYTLFRAIGVAAVFALAALVTLAAKSSTRSLLPRFDVTRRQAAMTTFVVVLALVAGIAVPYNLLVVDSSSTSTESVEVHDYTVFYGEDVPDQYVGAYDLPIYDASGVTTSGVIVASEERQVFQTVIPAGRLATERRQTVRVGGVGWRETVRVTRSQWSVVGNRSVYTVRLRHGQESSLAYVSEPSRATPTIDGRNVTLDATGDGFALTVTRAGTRLGDAALPATNATTTVGGLTVENDDGTLVAISGETRVPIASRADSRDG
;
A
#
# COMPACT_ATOMS: atom_id res chain seq x y z
N MET A 1 8.58 30.24 -13.92
CA MET A 1 9.26 29.27 -13.03
C MET A 1 9.79 30.02 -11.81
N ASN A 2 9.66 29.50 -10.60
CA ASN A 2 10.21 30.15 -9.39
C ASN A 2 11.76 30.22 -9.51
N PRO A 3 12.38 31.42 -9.47
CA PRO A 3 13.83 31.57 -9.62
C PRO A 3 14.60 30.77 -8.56
N LEU A 4 14.13 30.76 -7.31
CA LEU A 4 14.73 30.02 -6.21
C LEU A 4 14.73 28.51 -6.50
N ALA A 5 13.60 27.97 -6.98
CA ALA A 5 13.52 26.55 -7.34
C ALA A 5 14.48 26.17 -8.47
N THR A 6 14.74 27.08 -9.41
CA THR A 6 15.68 26.84 -10.52
C THR A 6 17.12 26.87 -10.01
N VAL A 7 17.47 27.87 -9.19
CA VAL A 7 18.79 27.98 -8.55
C VAL A 7 19.09 26.78 -7.66
N SER A 8 18.14 26.34 -6.84
CA SER A 8 18.31 25.17 -5.97
C SER A 8 18.56 23.88 -6.76
N ARG A 9 17.87 23.66 -7.89
CA ARG A 9 18.13 22.51 -8.77
C ARG A 9 19.52 22.55 -9.38
N LEU A 10 19.93 23.70 -9.90
CA LEU A 10 21.26 23.89 -10.47
C LEU A 10 22.35 23.66 -9.43
N LEU A 11 22.20 24.25 -8.24
CA LEU A 11 23.13 24.06 -7.13
C LEU A 11 23.26 22.59 -6.73
N LEU A 12 22.13 21.88 -6.63
CA LEU A 12 22.11 20.45 -6.33
C LEU A 12 22.88 19.65 -7.39
N VAL A 13 22.56 19.84 -8.67
CA VAL A 13 23.22 19.13 -9.79
C VAL A 13 24.72 19.41 -9.80
N VAL A 14 25.13 20.67 -9.71
CA VAL A 14 26.55 21.07 -9.69
C VAL A 14 27.28 20.45 -8.50
N THR A 15 26.70 20.51 -7.30
CA THR A 15 27.33 19.96 -6.08
C THR A 15 27.47 18.44 -6.14
N VAL A 16 26.47 17.74 -6.66
CA VAL A 16 26.54 16.28 -6.88
C VAL A 16 27.65 15.95 -7.89
N LEU A 17 27.70 16.64 -9.03
CA LEU A 17 28.74 16.42 -10.05
C LEU A 17 30.15 16.70 -9.51
N LEU A 18 30.33 17.79 -8.76
CA LEU A 18 31.61 18.13 -8.13
C LEU A 18 32.02 17.08 -7.10
N SER A 19 31.10 16.65 -6.23
CA SER A 19 31.35 15.63 -5.21
C SER A 19 31.76 14.29 -5.85
N VAL A 20 31.03 13.84 -6.87
CA VAL A 20 31.39 12.64 -7.64
C VAL A 20 32.76 12.83 -8.31
N GLY A 21 33.02 14.00 -8.89
CA GLY A 21 34.30 14.37 -9.48
C GLY A 21 35.46 14.26 -8.50
N VAL A 22 35.30 14.75 -7.27
CA VAL A 22 36.28 14.64 -6.17
C VAL A 22 36.54 13.17 -5.83
N VAL A 23 35.50 12.36 -5.66
CA VAL A 23 35.65 10.92 -5.38
C VAL A 23 36.43 10.22 -6.50
N LEU A 24 36.08 10.47 -7.76
CA LEU A 24 36.78 9.89 -8.91
C LEU A 24 38.25 10.34 -8.98
N ARG A 25 38.52 11.62 -8.68
CA ARG A 25 39.85 12.22 -8.66
C ARG A 25 40.73 11.63 -7.55
N VAL A 26 40.17 11.42 -6.35
CA VAL A 26 40.87 10.88 -5.18
C VAL A 26 41.07 9.37 -5.31
N ALA A 27 40.01 8.63 -5.66
CA ALA A 27 40.06 7.18 -5.78
C ALA A 27 40.96 6.71 -6.93
N ARG A 28 41.21 7.57 -7.94
CA ARG A 28 42.02 7.30 -9.15
C ARG A 28 41.82 5.86 -9.65
N PRO A 29 40.58 5.47 -10.00
CA PRO A 29 40.26 4.05 -10.18
C PRO A 29 41.04 3.40 -11.33
N LYS A 30 41.63 4.16 -12.28
CA LYS A 30 42.42 3.65 -13.42
C LYS A 30 41.70 2.48 -14.13
N GLY A 31 40.39 2.62 -14.32
CA GLY A 31 39.53 1.58 -14.93
C GLY A 31 39.30 0.31 -14.10
N SER A 32 39.81 0.21 -12.87
CA SER A 32 39.62 -0.95 -11.98
C SER A 32 38.14 -1.25 -11.70
N TRP A 33 37.33 -0.21 -11.45
CA TRP A 33 35.89 -0.34 -11.24
C TRP A 33 35.20 -0.91 -12.47
N GLY A 34 35.49 -0.35 -13.66
CA GLY A 34 34.95 -0.85 -14.92
C GLY A 34 35.38 -2.28 -15.25
N ARG A 35 36.61 -2.68 -14.90
CA ARG A 35 37.05 -4.09 -15.04
C ARG A 35 36.31 -5.02 -14.07
N ARG A 36 36.10 -4.59 -12.81
CA ARG A 36 35.36 -5.36 -11.81
C ARG A 36 33.87 -5.49 -12.16
N LEU A 37 33.25 -4.46 -12.71
CA LEU A 37 31.88 -4.55 -13.22
C LEU A 37 31.81 -5.46 -14.44
N ARG A 38 32.70 -5.28 -15.43
CA ARG A 38 32.73 -6.10 -16.66
C ARG A 38 33.10 -7.57 -16.43
N SER A 39 33.74 -7.91 -15.31
CA SER A 39 34.00 -9.31 -14.96
C SER A 39 32.76 -10.06 -14.48
N ARG A 40 31.69 -9.33 -14.12
CA ARG A 40 30.43 -9.91 -13.65
C ARG A 40 29.26 -9.59 -14.57
N LEU A 41 29.19 -8.39 -15.13
CA LEU A 41 28.08 -7.87 -15.93
C LEU A 41 28.50 -7.66 -17.38
N LEU A 42 27.59 -7.95 -18.31
CA LEU A 42 27.82 -7.75 -19.75
C LEU A 42 27.99 -6.24 -20.00
N LEU A 43 29.16 -5.83 -20.51
CA LEU A 43 29.57 -4.42 -20.66
C LEU A 43 29.59 -3.63 -19.33
N GLY A 44 29.52 -4.29 -18.18
CA GLY A 44 29.45 -3.64 -16.88
C GLY A 44 28.05 -3.11 -16.52
N VAL A 45 27.03 -3.48 -17.29
CA VAL A 45 25.65 -2.96 -17.17
C VAL A 45 24.71 -4.08 -16.68
N PRO A 46 23.82 -3.80 -15.71
CA PRO A 46 22.81 -4.74 -15.20
C PRO A 46 21.59 -4.80 -16.15
N TRP A 47 21.81 -5.31 -17.36
CA TRP A 47 20.78 -5.35 -18.41
C TRP A 47 19.52 -6.12 -18.00
N GLY A 48 19.64 -7.19 -17.22
CA GLY A 48 18.49 -7.95 -16.75
C GLY A 48 17.56 -7.12 -15.85
N THR A 49 18.16 -6.33 -14.96
CA THR A 49 17.48 -5.37 -14.09
C THR A 49 16.82 -4.26 -14.92
N LEU A 50 17.52 -3.71 -15.91
CA LEU A 50 16.95 -2.68 -16.80
C LEU A 50 15.75 -3.21 -17.60
N LEU A 51 15.83 -4.42 -18.14
CA LEU A 51 14.70 -5.06 -18.82
C LEU A 51 13.53 -5.31 -17.87
N THR A 52 13.80 -5.66 -16.61
CA THR A 52 12.77 -5.83 -15.58
C THR A 52 12.05 -4.50 -15.28
N ILE A 53 12.81 -3.40 -15.15
CA ILE A 53 12.26 -2.05 -14.96
C ILE A 53 11.37 -1.65 -16.14
N LEU A 54 11.84 -1.87 -17.37
CA LEU A 54 11.08 -1.57 -18.58
C LEU A 54 9.77 -2.36 -18.64
N LEU A 55 9.80 -3.65 -18.27
CA LEU A 55 8.60 -4.48 -18.20
C LEU A 55 7.58 -3.92 -17.22
N VAL A 56 8.00 -3.63 -15.98
CA VAL A 56 7.12 -3.09 -14.93
C VAL A 56 6.54 -1.74 -15.34
N LEU A 57 7.37 -0.87 -15.92
CA LEU A 57 6.93 0.41 -16.45
C LEU A 57 5.90 0.25 -17.58
N ALA A 58 6.12 -0.70 -18.49
CA ALA A 58 5.18 -0.97 -19.58
C ALA A 58 3.82 -1.44 -19.05
N VAL A 59 3.77 -2.32 -18.05
CA VAL A 59 2.51 -2.74 -17.41
C VAL A 59 1.76 -1.53 -16.84
N TYR A 60 2.45 -0.65 -16.12
CA TYR A 60 1.83 0.57 -15.58
C TYR A 60 1.26 1.49 -16.68
N LEU A 61 2.06 1.74 -17.72
CA LEU A 61 1.70 2.69 -18.76
C LEU A 61 0.56 2.17 -19.64
N PHE A 62 0.63 0.91 -20.06
CA PHE A 62 -0.26 0.36 -21.09
C PHE A 62 -1.39 -0.49 -20.52
N VAL A 63 -1.11 -1.38 -19.54
CA VAL A 63 -2.13 -2.29 -18.97
C VAL A 63 -3.02 -1.54 -17.98
N GLN A 64 -2.43 -0.71 -17.11
CA GLN A 64 -3.18 0.08 -16.14
C GLN A 64 -3.67 1.44 -16.66
N GLY A 65 -3.38 1.77 -17.93
CA GLY A 65 -3.75 3.03 -18.56
C GLY A 65 -2.99 4.26 -18.04
N GLY A 66 -1.81 4.05 -17.43
CA GLY A 66 -0.97 5.11 -16.87
C GLY A 66 -0.44 6.10 -17.91
N LEU A 67 -0.36 5.73 -19.19
CA LEU A 67 0.10 6.64 -20.27
C LEU A 67 -0.79 7.87 -20.40
N GLY A 68 -2.12 7.68 -20.38
CA GLY A 68 -3.09 8.79 -20.39
C GLY A 68 -3.43 9.32 -18.99
N HIS A 69 -3.12 8.55 -17.93
CA HIS A 69 -3.61 8.82 -16.59
C HIS A 69 -2.57 8.52 -15.51
N TRP A 70 -1.42 9.17 -15.62
CA TRP A 70 -0.24 8.89 -14.79
C TRP A 70 -0.50 8.86 -13.27
N TYR A 71 -1.37 9.74 -12.76
CA TYR A 71 -1.68 9.83 -11.32
C TYR A 71 -2.91 9.02 -10.89
N ARG A 72 -3.62 8.41 -11.84
CA ARG A 72 -4.88 7.70 -11.59
C ARG A 72 -4.96 6.45 -12.48
N PRO A 73 -4.09 5.46 -12.30
CA PRO A 73 -4.16 4.18 -13.03
C PRO A 73 -5.41 3.38 -12.63
N VAL A 74 -5.75 2.35 -13.39
CA VAL A 74 -6.73 1.32 -12.97
C VAL A 74 -6.04 0.37 -11.99
N VAL A 75 -6.67 0.10 -10.83
CA VAL A 75 -6.02 -0.59 -9.70
C VAL A 75 -6.79 -1.83 -9.26
N ILE A 76 -8.10 -1.68 -9.01
CA ILE A 76 -8.96 -2.73 -8.43
C ILE A 76 -8.83 -4.09 -9.15
N PRO A 77 -8.98 -4.21 -10.49
CA PRO A 77 -8.91 -5.51 -11.18
C PRO A 77 -7.51 -6.15 -11.19
N PHE A 78 -6.47 -5.45 -10.73
CA PHE A 78 -5.08 -5.91 -10.76
C PHE A 78 -4.52 -6.15 -9.34
N ARG A 79 -5.38 -6.30 -8.33
CA ARG A 79 -4.99 -6.78 -7.00
C ARG A 79 -5.17 -8.30 -6.91
N SER A 80 -4.37 -8.94 -6.07
CA SER A 80 -4.48 -10.39 -5.78
C SER A 80 -5.62 -10.66 -4.79
N TRP A 81 -6.86 -10.57 -5.28
CA TRP A 81 -8.06 -10.77 -4.46
C TRP A 81 -8.25 -12.21 -4.01
N SER A 82 -8.27 -13.14 -4.97
CA SER A 82 -8.65 -14.53 -4.75
C SER A 82 -8.06 -15.42 -5.84
N TYR A 83 -7.84 -16.69 -5.53
CA TYR A 83 -7.48 -17.73 -6.49
C TYR A 83 -8.57 -17.97 -7.54
N PHE A 84 -9.82 -17.60 -7.24
CA PHE A 84 -10.93 -17.64 -8.20
C PHE A 84 -10.90 -16.46 -9.17
N TYR A 85 -9.97 -15.52 -9.02
CA TYR A 85 -9.72 -14.43 -9.97
C TYR A 85 -8.25 -14.40 -10.44
N PRO A 86 -7.86 -15.31 -11.36
CA PRO A 86 -6.46 -15.50 -11.76
C PRO A 86 -5.79 -14.27 -12.36
N LEU A 87 -6.56 -13.40 -13.04
CA LEU A 87 -6.02 -12.18 -13.62
C LEU A 87 -5.34 -11.31 -12.55
N GLY A 88 -6.00 -11.12 -11.41
CA GLY A 88 -5.46 -10.39 -10.27
C GLY A 88 -4.18 -11.04 -9.74
N VAL A 89 -4.21 -12.34 -9.47
CA VAL A 89 -3.06 -13.11 -8.95
C VAL A 89 -1.83 -13.00 -9.86
N LEU A 90 -2.02 -13.13 -11.18
CA LEU A 90 -0.92 -13.12 -12.15
C LEU A 90 -0.32 -11.74 -12.40
N THR A 91 -1.11 -10.67 -12.21
CA THR A 91 -0.70 -9.30 -12.60
C THR A 91 -0.42 -8.38 -11.42
N ALA A 92 -0.85 -8.75 -10.20
CA ALA A 92 -0.70 -7.93 -9.00
C ALA A 92 0.74 -7.52 -8.73
N GLY A 93 1.66 -8.49 -8.82
CA GLY A 93 3.08 -8.21 -8.61
C GLY A 93 3.67 -7.24 -9.64
N LEU A 94 3.08 -7.07 -10.81
CA LEU A 94 3.59 -6.16 -11.86
C LEU A 94 2.86 -4.80 -11.90
N SER A 95 1.71 -4.70 -11.23
CA SER A 95 0.83 -3.53 -11.25
C SER A 95 1.07 -2.62 -10.05
N HIS A 96 0.65 -1.36 -10.11
CA HIS A 96 0.89 -0.37 -9.05
C HIS A 96 -0.32 0.53 -8.78
N ALA A 97 -0.50 0.93 -7.52
CA ALA A 97 -1.61 1.79 -7.09
C ALA A 97 -1.48 3.25 -7.57
N GLY A 98 -0.28 3.68 -7.96
CA GLY A 98 0.00 5.04 -8.39
C GLY A 98 1.50 5.26 -8.65
N PRO A 99 1.88 6.47 -9.08
CA PRO A 99 3.23 6.73 -9.57
C PRO A 99 4.28 6.75 -8.45
N GLY A 100 3.92 7.18 -7.23
CA GLY A 100 4.83 7.09 -6.09
C GLY A 100 5.19 5.64 -5.75
N HIS A 101 4.18 4.77 -5.74
CA HIS A 101 4.37 3.33 -5.53
C HIS A 101 5.22 2.69 -6.65
N LEU A 102 4.91 3.01 -7.91
CA LEU A 102 5.73 2.57 -9.05
C LEU A 102 7.19 3.01 -8.91
N LEU A 103 7.44 4.30 -8.74
CA LEU A 103 8.79 4.85 -8.69
C LEU A 103 9.58 4.29 -7.50
N GLY A 104 8.94 4.10 -6.35
CA GLY A 104 9.56 3.44 -5.19
C GLY A 104 10.07 2.03 -5.54
N ASN A 105 9.24 1.22 -6.19
CA ASN A 105 9.63 -0.13 -6.61
C ASN A 105 10.67 -0.11 -7.74
N LEU A 106 10.60 0.82 -8.68
CA LEU A 106 11.61 0.97 -9.74
C LEU A 106 12.97 1.37 -9.15
N PHE A 107 13.03 2.33 -8.22
CA PHE A 107 14.26 2.72 -7.54
C PHE A 107 14.81 1.56 -6.69
N GLY A 108 13.95 0.88 -5.93
CA GLY A 108 14.33 -0.34 -5.21
C GLY A 108 14.90 -1.42 -6.13
N THR A 109 14.31 -1.59 -7.33
CA THR A 109 14.79 -2.54 -8.35
C THR A 109 16.14 -2.10 -8.92
N VAL A 110 16.35 -0.81 -9.20
CA VAL A 110 17.66 -0.30 -9.62
C VAL A 110 18.72 -0.62 -8.57
N VAL A 111 18.42 -0.39 -7.29
CA VAL A 111 19.36 -0.57 -6.19
C VAL A 111 19.63 -2.07 -5.93
N PHE A 112 18.60 -2.82 -5.56
CA PHE A 112 18.75 -4.21 -5.12
C PHE A 112 18.80 -5.19 -6.28
N GLY A 113 18.07 -4.94 -7.38
CA GLY A 113 18.14 -5.75 -8.60
C GLY A 113 19.53 -5.72 -9.21
N THR A 114 20.17 -4.53 -9.31
CA THR A 114 21.56 -4.42 -9.78
C THR A 114 22.53 -5.20 -8.90
N LEU A 115 22.39 -5.11 -7.58
CA LEU A 115 23.26 -5.85 -6.66
C LEU A 115 23.03 -7.36 -6.74
N ALA A 116 21.78 -7.81 -6.88
CA ALA A 116 21.41 -9.20 -7.07
C ALA A 116 21.92 -9.75 -8.42
N GLU A 117 21.77 -9.01 -9.51
CA GLU A 117 22.30 -9.36 -10.83
C GLU A 117 23.83 -9.40 -10.84
N TYR A 118 24.49 -8.46 -10.15
CA TYR A 118 25.94 -8.49 -9.96
C TYR A 118 26.38 -9.72 -9.16
N ALA A 119 25.63 -10.12 -8.13
CA ALA A 119 25.87 -11.34 -7.36
C ALA A 119 25.64 -12.61 -8.20
N TRP A 120 24.60 -12.63 -9.03
CA TRP A 120 24.30 -13.70 -9.97
C TRP A 120 25.41 -13.86 -11.01
N GLY A 121 25.80 -12.75 -11.65
CA GLY A 121 26.83 -12.63 -12.68
C GLY A 121 26.43 -13.23 -14.04
N HIS A 122 26.74 -12.55 -15.14
CA HIS A 122 26.56 -13.01 -16.53
C HIS A 122 27.67 -13.95 -17.00
N PHE A 123 28.84 -13.87 -16.38
CA PHE A 123 29.99 -14.71 -16.75
C PHE A 123 30.25 -15.78 -15.69
N PRO A 124 30.61 -17.01 -16.09
CA PRO A 124 31.02 -18.03 -15.14
C PRO A 124 32.37 -17.67 -14.52
N THR A 125 32.56 -18.01 -13.24
CA THR A 125 33.78 -17.68 -12.47
C THR A 125 34.62 -18.89 -12.10
N GLU A 126 34.18 -20.09 -12.49
CA GLU A 126 34.89 -21.35 -12.22
C GLU A 126 36.08 -21.52 -13.17
N ARG A 127 37.20 -22.03 -12.65
CA ARG A 127 38.39 -22.30 -13.45
C ARG A 127 38.06 -23.36 -14.52
N GLY A 128 38.45 -23.10 -15.77
CA GLY A 128 38.17 -23.99 -16.91
C GLY A 128 36.77 -23.85 -17.50
N SER A 129 35.95 -22.92 -17.01
CA SER A 129 34.66 -22.62 -17.64
C SER A 129 34.83 -21.68 -18.85
N SER A 130 34.16 -22.01 -19.95
CA SER A 130 34.04 -21.13 -21.11
C SER A 130 32.66 -20.47 -21.14
N SER A 131 32.63 -19.21 -21.52
CA SER A 131 31.38 -18.56 -21.90
C SER A 131 30.83 -19.29 -23.14
N PHE A 132 29.50 -19.41 -23.24
CA PHE A 132 28.78 -20.10 -24.34
C PHE A 132 28.85 -21.63 -24.38
N GLY A 133 29.59 -22.31 -23.49
CA GLY A 133 29.64 -23.78 -23.47
C GLY A 133 28.33 -24.48 -23.08
N SER A 134 27.34 -23.75 -22.54
CA SER A 134 25.96 -24.21 -22.31
C SER A 134 25.03 -23.02 -22.08
N TRP A 135 23.71 -23.23 -22.12
CA TRP A 135 22.73 -22.18 -21.78
C TRP A 135 23.04 -21.56 -20.40
N ARG A 136 23.36 -22.38 -19.39
CA ARG A 136 23.65 -21.90 -18.01
C ARG A 136 24.91 -21.04 -17.89
N ARG A 137 25.82 -21.12 -18.87
CA ARG A 137 27.08 -20.36 -18.96
C ARG A 137 27.04 -19.28 -20.05
N ASN A 138 25.94 -19.18 -20.81
CA ASN A 138 25.78 -18.16 -21.83
C ASN A 138 25.39 -16.81 -21.18
N PRO A 139 26.14 -15.72 -21.42
CA PRO A 139 25.85 -14.43 -20.81
C PRO A 139 24.46 -13.87 -21.11
N PHE A 140 23.95 -14.04 -22.34
CA PHE A 140 22.63 -13.55 -22.73
C PHE A 140 21.51 -14.31 -22.03
N ALA A 141 21.66 -15.63 -21.94
CA ALA A 141 20.74 -16.46 -21.19
C ALA A 141 20.68 -16.10 -19.70
N ARG A 142 21.86 -15.88 -19.09
CA ARG A 142 21.96 -15.53 -17.66
C ARG A 142 21.40 -14.13 -17.38
N LEU A 143 21.55 -13.22 -18.32
CA LEU A 143 20.94 -11.89 -18.33
C LEU A 143 19.42 -12.00 -18.42
N LEU A 144 18.88 -12.72 -19.41
CA LEU A 144 17.43 -12.90 -19.60
C LEU A 144 16.76 -13.68 -18.47
N ALA A 145 17.52 -14.49 -17.72
CA ALA A 145 16.99 -15.16 -16.54
C ALA A 145 16.51 -14.18 -15.46
N VAL A 146 17.08 -12.96 -15.37
CA VAL A 146 16.70 -11.96 -14.36
C VAL A 146 15.25 -11.51 -14.52
N PRO A 147 14.79 -10.96 -15.67
CA PRO A 147 13.39 -10.57 -15.82
C PRO A 147 12.43 -11.77 -15.77
N VAL A 148 12.84 -12.95 -16.26
CA VAL A 148 12.00 -14.16 -16.16
C VAL A 148 11.76 -14.56 -14.71
N VAL A 149 12.82 -14.63 -13.90
CA VAL A 149 12.71 -14.92 -12.47
C VAL A 149 11.92 -13.82 -11.76
N ALA A 150 12.08 -12.56 -12.16
CA ALA A 150 11.32 -11.45 -11.59
C ALA A 150 9.81 -11.59 -11.82
N VAL A 151 9.38 -12.02 -13.01
CA VAL A 151 7.97 -12.31 -13.31
C VAL A 151 7.47 -13.51 -12.50
N LEU A 152 8.25 -14.59 -12.41
CA LEU A 152 7.89 -15.75 -11.59
C LEU A 152 7.74 -15.37 -10.11
N LEU A 153 8.65 -14.54 -9.60
CA LEU A 153 8.57 -14.02 -8.24
C LEU A 153 7.34 -13.13 -8.06
N ALA A 154 7.02 -12.27 -9.03
CA ALA A 154 5.82 -11.43 -8.98
C ALA A 154 4.54 -12.27 -8.87
N VAL A 155 4.45 -13.36 -9.63
CA VAL A 155 3.32 -14.32 -9.57
C VAL A 155 3.31 -15.05 -8.22
N VAL A 156 4.44 -15.57 -7.76
CA VAL A 156 4.53 -16.27 -6.46
C VAL A 156 4.14 -15.34 -5.32
N THR A 157 4.62 -14.10 -5.32
CA THR A 157 4.25 -13.13 -4.28
C THR A 157 2.80 -12.72 -4.37
N GLY A 158 2.23 -12.60 -5.57
CA GLY A 158 0.79 -12.33 -5.75
C GLY A 158 -0.08 -13.49 -5.26
N ALA A 159 0.33 -14.73 -5.53
CA ALA A 159 -0.40 -15.93 -5.11
C ALA A 159 -0.35 -16.19 -3.60
N PHE A 160 0.70 -15.76 -2.90
CA PHE A 160 0.84 -15.98 -1.46
C PHE A 160 0.86 -14.67 -0.67
N ALA A 161 0.31 -13.61 -1.23
CA ALA A 161 0.12 -12.35 -0.53
C ALA A 161 -1.11 -12.42 0.38
N LEU A 162 -0.96 -11.93 1.61
CA LEU A 162 -2.08 -11.77 2.53
C LEU A 162 -2.94 -10.58 2.12
N GLY A 163 -4.17 -10.86 1.66
CA GLY A 163 -5.14 -9.85 1.24
C GLY A 163 -4.88 -9.28 -0.17
N PRO A 164 -5.64 -8.25 -0.58
CA PRO A 164 -5.66 -7.74 -1.94
C PRO A 164 -4.46 -6.85 -2.28
N VAL A 165 -3.29 -7.47 -2.38
CA VAL A 165 -2.01 -6.81 -2.63
C VAL A 165 -1.87 -6.44 -4.11
N ILE A 166 -1.12 -5.37 -4.35
CA ILE A 166 -0.67 -4.90 -5.67
C ILE A 166 0.72 -4.31 -5.47
N GLY A 167 1.65 -4.51 -6.40
CA GLY A 167 2.99 -3.91 -6.34
C GLY A 167 4.12 -4.92 -6.52
N PHE A 168 5.23 -4.41 -7.07
CA PHE A 168 6.46 -5.18 -7.33
C PHE A 168 7.39 -5.30 -6.12
N SER A 169 6.98 -4.80 -4.94
CA SER A 169 7.83 -4.77 -3.75
C SER A 169 8.28 -6.16 -3.31
N GLY A 170 7.42 -7.19 -3.39
CA GLY A 170 7.80 -8.57 -3.09
C GLY A 170 9.02 -9.05 -3.90
N VAL A 171 9.13 -8.66 -5.17
CA VAL A 171 10.28 -8.96 -6.03
C VAL A 171 11.51 -8.13 -5.64
N VAL A 172 11.33 -6.84 -5.31
CA VAL A 172 12.41 -5.99 -4.80
C VAL A 172 13.02 -6.59 -3.53
N PHE A 173 12.17 -7.05 -2.61
CA PHE A 173 12.56 -7.73 -1.39
C PHE A 173 13.25 -9.08 -1.65
N ALA A 174 12.84 -9.81 -2.68
CA ALA A 174 13.54 -11.01 -3.12
C ALA A 174 14.92 -10.70 -3.70
N PHE A 175 15.07 -9.64 -4.51
CA PHE A 175 16.40 -9.20 -4.96
C PHE A 175 17.29 -8.81 -3.79
N ALA A 176 16.75 -8.06 -2.82
CA ALA A 176 17.50 -7.66 -1.65
C ALA A 176 17.89 -8.87 -0.79
N GLY A 177 16.97 -9.81 -0.51
CA GLY A 177 17.26 -11.05 0.20
C GLY A 177 18.31 -11.91 -0.51
N PHE A 178 18.26 -11.97 -1.84
CA PHE A 178 19.26 -12.67 -2.65
C PHE A 178 20.65 -12.03 -2.57
N ALA A 179 20.71 -10.70 -2.74
CA ALA A 179 21.92 -9.92 -2.62
C ALA A 179 22.51 -9.98 -1.21
N LEU A 180 21.66 -9.95 -0.18
CA LEU A 180 22.02 -9.94 1.23
C LEU A 180 22.89 -11.15 1.61
N VAL A 181 22.54 -12.34 1.14
CA VAL A 181 23.29 -13.57 1.47
C VAL A 181 24.72 -13.52 0.92
N ARG A 182 24.94 -12.93 -0.26
CA ARG A 182 26.26 -12.83 -0.89
C ARG A 182 27.05 -11.60 -0.45
N TYR A 183 26.37 -10.46 -0.31
CA TYR A 183 26.95 -9.15 0.03
C TYR A 183 26.17 -8.47 1.18
N PRO A 184 26.26 -8.99 2.42
CA PRO A 184 25.41 -8.50 3.52
C PRO A 184 25.64 -7.01 3.82
N VAL A 185 26.91 -6.60 3.92
CA VAL A 185 27.28 -5.20 4.21
C VAL A 185 26.90 -4.27 3.06
N ALA A 186 27.15 -4.67 1.81
CA ALA A 186 26.78 -3.85 0.66
C ALA A 186 25.27 -3.66 0.58
N THR A 187 24.48 -4.68 0.93
CA THR A 187 23.02 -4.59 0.96
C THR A 187 22.54 -3.56 1.99
N LEU A 188 23.15 -3.52 3.18
CA LEU A 188 22.87 -2.47 4.17
C LEU A 188 23.24 -1.07 3.68
N VAL A 189 24.42 -0.92 3.06
CA VAL A 189 24.83 0.35 2.45
C VAL A 189 23.86 0.77 1.35
N PHE A 190 23.32 -0.18 0.59
CA PHE A 190 22.36 0.06 -0.47
C PHE A 190 20.97 0.48 0.04
N VAL A 191 20.59 0.10 1.26
CA VAL A 191 19.41 0.68 1.93
C VAL A 191 19.58 2.20 2.05
N VAL A 192 20.71 2.64 2.62
CA VAL A 192 21.03 4.07 2.76
C VAL A 192 21.15 4.75 1.40
N ALA A 193 21.72 4.07 0.40
CA ALA A 193 21.79 4.61 -0.96
C ALA A 193 20.39 4.80 -1.58
N GLY A 194 19.44 3.91 -1.30
CA GLY A 194 18.04 4.06 -1.71
C GLY A 194 17.40 5.32 -1.13
N ASP A 195 17.60 5.57 0.17
CA ASP A 195 17.11 6.78 0.84
C ASP A 195 17.70 8.05 0.22
N LEU A 196 19.00 8.03 -0.11
CA LEU A 196 19.68 9.14 -0.78
C LEU A 196 19.15 9.38 -2.21
N VAL A 197 18.87 8.32 -2.97
CA VAL A 197 18.26 8.46 -4.32
C VAL A 197 16.87 9.08 -4.22
N ASN A 198 16.05 8.63 -3.27
CA ASN A 198 14.72 9.18 -3.05
C ASN A 198 14.76 10.65 -2.59
N LEU A 199 15.71 10.99 -1.71
CA LEU A 199 15.95 12.37 -1.29
C LEU A 199 16.38 13.25 -2.47
N GLY A 200 17.33 12.79 -3.28
CA GLY A 200 17.78 13.52 -4.47
C GLY A 200 16.66 13.72 -5.48
N TYR A 201 15.84 12.68 -5.72
CA TYR A 201 14.66 12.78 -6.58
C TYR A 201 13.64 13.79 -6.04
N SER A 202 13.33 13.72 -4.76
CA SER A 202 12.39 14.64 -4.09
C SER A 202 12.90 16.08 -4.13
N ALA A 203 14.19 16.29 -3.90
CA ALA A 203 14.84 17.60 -3.98
C ALA A 203 14.87 18.17 -5.41
N LEU A 204 14.97 17.32 -6.45
CA LEU A 204 14.87 17.79 -7.83
C LEU A 204 13.42 18.14 -8.22
N ARG A 205 12.46 17.32 -7.79
CA ARG A 205 11.04 17.48 -8.12
C ARG A 205 10.45 18.70 -7.40
N SER A 206 10.68 18.79 -6.09
CA SER A 206 10.19 19.83 -5.19
C SER A 206 11.35 20.48 -4.43
N PRO A 207 12.19 21.29 -5.11
CA PRO A 207 13.40 21.89 -4.51
C PRO A 207 13.11 22.93 -3.42
N VAL A 208 11.92 23.52 -3.48
CA VAL A 208 11.39 24.45 -2.48
C VAL A 208 9.98 23.97 -2.18
N PHE A 209 9.72 23.60 -0.92
CA PHE A 209 8.45 23.08 -0.47
C PHE A 209 7.94 23.92 0.69
N THR A 210 6.73 24.45 0.55
CA THR A 210 6.03 25.20 1.58
C THR A 210 4.83 24.35 2.03
N ALA A 211 4.69 24.17 3.33
CA ALA A 211 3.57 23.44 3.93
C ALA A 211 2.85 24.33 4.94
N SER A 212 1.52 24.24 4.97
CA SER A 212 0.65 24.80 5.99
C SER A 212 -0.04 23.68 6.76
N GLY A 213 -0.51 23.99 7.98
CA GLY A 213 -1.40 23.09 8.70
C GLY A 213 -2.71 22.91 7.94
N SER A 214 -3.14 21.67 7.76
CA SER A 214 -4.42 21.32 7.13
C SER A 214 -5.00 20.09 7.81
N THR A 215 -6.33 20.03 7.91
CA THR A 215 -7.03 18.83 8.37
C THR A 215 -6.99 17.79 7.26
N ARG A 216 -6.36 16.66 7.53
CA ARG A 216 -6.28 15.53 6.59
C ARG A 216 -6.48 14.22 7.32
N TYR A 217 -7.12 13.27 6.65
CA TYR A 217 -7.20 11.90 7.14
C TYR A 217 -5.87 11.19 6.89
N VAL A 218 -5.29 10.60 7.94
CA VAL A 218 -3.96 9.95 7.90
C VAL A 218 -4.06 8.61 8.63
N THR A 219 -3.60 7.55 7.96
CA THR A 219 -3.39 6.23 8.56
C THR A 219 -1.98 6.14 9.16
N PRO A 220 -1.75 5.31 10.20
CA PRO A 220 -0.40 5.04 10.68
C PRO A 220 0.50 4.54 9.55
N GLY A 221 1.68 5.13 9.34
CA GLY A 221 2.52 4.78 8.19
C GLY A 221 3.01 3.31 8.14
N TRP A 222 2.88 2.59 9.25
CA TRP A 222 3.19 1.16 9.34
C TRP A 222 1.99 0.24 9.00
N SER A 223 0.75 0.76 9.00
CA SER A 223 -0.46 -0.02 8.70
C SER A 223 -0.71 -0.20 7.19
N ASP A 224 0.00 0.56 6.35
CA ASP A 224 -0.06 0.43 4.88
C ASP A 224 1.05 -0.49 4.31
N ILE A 225 1.81 -1.16 5.17
CA ILE A 225 2.95 -2.01 4.78
C ILE A 225 2.50 -3.48 4.70
N ALA A 226 2.70 -4.10 3.53
CA ALA A 226 2.50 -5.54 3.31
C ALA A 226 3.65 -6.37 3.92
N VAL A 227 3.80 -6.36 5.25
CA VAL A 227 4.93 -6.99 5.96
C VAL A 227 5.08 -8.47 5.60
N GLN A 228 3.97 -9.21 5.50
CA GLN A 228 3.97 -10.61 5.09
C GLN A 228 4.49 -10.80 3.65
N GLY A 229 4.03 -10.00 2.70
CA GLY A 229 4.47 -10.07 1.30
C GLY A 229 5.95 -9.69 1.13
N HIS A 230 6.43 -8.71 1.90
CA HIS A 230 7.84 -8.35 1.96
C HIS A 230 8.69 -9.49 2.54
N ALA A 231 8.24 -10.08 3.65
CA ALA A 231 8.90 -11.23 4.27
C ALA A 231 8.99 -12.41 3.29
N LEU A 232 7.88 -12.76 2.62
CA LEU A 232 7.84 -13.81 1.60
C LEU A 232 8.91 -13.58 0.52
N GLY A 233 8.98 -12.37 -0.04
CA GLY A 233 10.01 -11.97 -1.00
C GLY A 233 11.42 -12.23 -0.46
N ILE A 234 11.73 -11.71 0.73
CA ILE A 234 13.02 -11.90 1.40
C ILE A 234 13.37 -13.38 1.56
N PHE A 235 12.45 -14.19 2.09
CA PHE A 235 12.69 -15.62 2.31
C PHE A 235 12.96 -16.36 0.99
N VAL A 236 12.19 -16.10 -0.07
CA VAL A 236 12.44 -16.73 -1.37
C VAL A 236 13.80 -16.31 -1.91
N GLY A 237 14.13 -15.01 -1.88
CA GLY A 237 15.43 -14.49 -2.30
C GLY A 237 16.61 -15.10 -1.54
N ILE A 238 16.51 -15.16 -0.22
CA ILE A 238 17.51 -15.78 0.66
C ILE A 238 17.66 -17.27 0.35
N GLY A 239 16.55 -18.00 0.21
CA GLY A 239 16.57 -19.44 -0.10
C GLY A 239 17.31 -19.72 -1.40
N LEU A 240 16.98 -18.98 -2.46
CA LEU A 240 17.64 -19.08 -3.78
C LEU A 240 19.14 -18.77 -3.67
N ALA A 241 19.51 -17.72 -2.94
CA ALA A 241 20.90 -17.33 -2.76
C ALA A 241 21.70 -18.34 -1.91
N ILE A 242 21.12 -18.88 -0.84
CA ILE A 242 21.77 -19.91 -0.02
C ILE A 242 22.09 -21.13 -0.89
N VAL A 243 21.12 -21.62 -1.68
CA VAL A 243 21.33 -22.77 -2.56
C VAL A 243 22.44 -22.49 -3.58
N LEU A 244 22.41 -21.32 -4.23
CA LEU A 244 23.37 -20.95 -5.26
C LEU A 244 24.78 -20.74 -4.71
N PHE A 245 24.94 -19.84 -3.74
CA PHE A 245 26.26 -19.42 -3.25
C PHE A 245 26.90 -20.48 -2.36
N ARG A 246 26.12 -21.39 -1.76
CA ARG A 246 26.68 -22.60 -1.15
C ARG A 246 27.36 -23.47 -2.20
N ARG A 247 26.68 -23.76 -3.32
CA ARG A 247 27.24 -24.58 -4.40
C ARG A 247 28.50 -23.96 -4.99
N ARG A 248 28.57 -22.63 -5.02
CA ARG A 248 29.75 -21.87 -5.49
C ARG A 248 30.87 -21.72 -4.44
N GLY A 249 30.67 -22.13 -3.18
CA GLY A 249 31.65 -21.90 -2.11
C GLY A 249 31.83 -20.40 -1.76
N GLU A 250 30.80 -19.59 -2.01
CA GLU A 250 30.85 -18.13 -2.01
C GLU A 250 30.12 -17.50 -0.79
N LEU A 251 29.76 -18.28 0.22
CA LEU A 251 29.04 -17.75 1.39
C LEU A 251 29.98 -16.97 2.34
N PRO A 252 29.58 -15.76 2.80
CA PRO A 252 30.32 -14.98 3.79
C PRO A 252 30.47 -15.65 5.16
N SER A 253 31.12 -14.96 6.10
CA SER A 253 31.18 -15.38 7.49
C SER A 253 29.79 -15.30 8.16
N PRO A 254 29.48 -16.18 9.14
CA PRO A 254 28.18 -16.18 9.81
C PRO A 254 27.80 -14.83 10.41
N GLY A 255 28.74 -14.15 11.08
CA GLY A 255 28.49 -12.84 11.69
C GLY A 255 28.08 -11.75 10.69
N ARG A 256 28.62 -11.78 9.46
CA ARG A 256 28.20 -10.83 8.41
C ARG A 256 26.79 -11.12 7.91
N ILE A 257 26.43 -12.39 7.75
CA ILE A 257 25.08 -12.80 7.36
C ILE A 257 24.08 -12.40 8.44
N TRP A 258 24.39 -12.69 9.71
CA TRP A 258 23.55 -12.34 10.85
C TRP A 258 23.34 -10.82 10.95
N LEU A 259 24.42 -10.02 11.00
CA LEU A 259 24.34 -8.56 11.09
C LEU A 259 23.64 -7.94 9.89
N GLY A 260 23.93 -8.42 8.68
CA GLY A 260 23.28 -7.97 7.47
C GLY A 260 21.78 -8.24 7.50
N THR A 261 21.38 -9.46 7.88
CA THR A 261 19.96 -9.85 7.95
C THR A 261 19.23 -9.06 9.01
N LEU A 262 19.82 -8.93 10.20
CA LEU A 262 19.25 -8.16 11.30
C LEU A 262 19.05 -6.69 10.90
N GLY A 263 20.11 -6.05 10.41
CA GLY A 263 20.07 -4.64 10.02
C GLY A 263 19.11 -4.38 8.87
N TYR A 264 19.08 -5.27 7.87
CA TYR A 264 18.20 -5.12 6.72
C TYR A 264 16.72 -5.31 7.12
N ALA A 265 16.41 -6.37 7.85
CA ALA A 265 15.05 -6.64 8.33
C ALA A 265 14.52 -5.52 9.24
N ALA A 266 15.37 -4.99 10.12
CA ALA A 266 15.01 -3.85 10.97
C ALA A 266 14.79 -2.57 10.17
N ALA A 267 15.70 -2.23 9.25
CA ALA A 267 15.62 -1.02 8.44
C ALA A 267 14.44 -1.02 7.48
N GLN A 268 13.98 -2.20 7.05
CA GLN A 268 12.82 -2.36 6.17
C GLN A 268 11.50 -2.57 6.91
N GLY A 269 11.48 -2.41 8.23
CA GLY A 269 10.23 -2.43 9.00
C GLY A 269 9.60 -3.81 9.20
N LEU A 270 10.34 -4.92 9.03
CA LEU A 270 9.78 -6.28 9.22
C LEU A 270 9.34 -6.56 10.68
N TRP A 271 9.71 -5.69 11.62
CA TRP A 271 9.25 -5.73 13.00
C TRP A 271 7.82 -5.20 13.17
N ALA A 272 7.25 -4.52 12.18
CA ALA A 272 5.95 -3.86 12.29
C ALA A 272 4.77 -4.84 12.13
N LEU A 273 4.66 -5.82 13.03
CA LEU A 273 3.55 -6.77 13.04
C LEU A 273 2.33 -6.13 13.71
N TYR A 274 1.19 -6.09 13.03
CA TYR A 274 -0.03 -5.46 13.54
C TYR A 274 -1.30 -6.27 13.20
N LEU A 275 -2.39 -5.98 13.92
CA LEU A 275 -3.74 -6.48 13.67
C LEU A 275 -4.73 -5.31 13.57
N PHE A 276 -5.89 -5.54 12.93
CA PHE A 276 -6.97 -4.57 12.80
C PHE A 276 -7.95 -4.75 13.97
N GLU A 277 -8.29 -3.71 14.73
CA GLU A 277 -9.33 -3.80 15.76
C GLU A 277 -10.68 -3.24 15.29
N GLY A 278 -10.68 -2.55 14.15
CA GLY A 278 -11.83 -1.96 13.49
C GLY A 278 -11.38 -1.23 12.22
N ALA A 279 -12.28 -0.47 11.59
CA ALA A 279 -12.00 0.21 10.31
C ALA A 279 -10.71 1.07 10.32
N ASP A 280 -10.48 1.78 11.42
CA ASP A 280 -9.41 2.78 11.56
C ASP A 280 -8.52 2.54 12.81
N THR A 281 -8.64 1.39 13.47
CA THR A 281 -7.93 1.07 14.72
C THR A 281 -6.99 -0.11 14.52
N TYR A 282 -5.76 0.02 15.00
CA TYR A 282 -4.68 -0.94 14.75
C TYR A 282 -3.85 -1.16 16.01
N THR A 283 -3.53 -2.43 16.29
CA THR A 283 -2.65 -2.80 17.40
C THR A 283 -1.32 -3.33 16.91
N LEU A 284 -0.22 -2.72 17.38
CA LEU A 284 1.15 -2.98 16.93
C LEU A 284 1.94 -3.82 17.96
N PHE A 285 2.34 -5.03 17.57
CA PHE A 285 3.09 -5.97 18.41
C PHE A 285 4.61 -5.79 18.28
N ARG A 286 5.10 -4.61 18.67
CA ARG A 286 6.50 -4.20 18.44
C ARG A 286 7.53 -5.16 19.03
N ALA A 287 7.34 -5.62 20.27
CA ALA A 287 8.28 -6.52 20.94
C ALA A 287 8.37 -7.88 20.24
N ILE A 288 7.23 -8.46 19.85
CA ILE A 288 7.15 -9.72 19.10
C ILE A 288 7.84 -9.56 17.75
N GLY A 289 7.58 -8.47 17.04
CA GLY A 289 8.22 -8.19 15.76
C GLY A 289 9.73 -8.04 15.83
N VAL A 290 10.25 -7.36 16.87
CA VAL A 290 11.71 -7.28 17.09
C VAL A 290 12.30 -8.67 17.37
N ALA A 291 11.65 -9.47 18.23
CA ALA A 291 12.09 -10.85 18.49
C ALA A 291 12.09 -11.71 17.20
N ALA A 292 11.08 -11.56 16.34
CA ALA A 292 11.00 -12.22 15.04
C ALA A 292 12.15 -11.84 14.11
N VAL A 293 12.57 -10.56 14.10
CA VAL A 293 13.73 -10.09 13.32
C VAL A 293 15.05 -10.75 13.79
N PHE A 294 15.25 -10.90 15.11
CA PHE A 294 16.40 -11.63 15.65
C PHE A 294 16.35 -13.12 15.31
N ALA A 295 15.17 -13.74 15.43
CA ALA A 295 14.96 -15.14 15.06
C ALA A 295 15.23 -15.39 13.58
N LEU A 296 14.78 -14.50 12.69
CA LEU A 296 15.06 -14.54 11.26
C LEU A 296 16.57 -14.48 10.99
N ALA A 297 17.29 -13.53 11.59
CA ALA A 297 18.73 -13.40 11.41
C ALA A 297 19.50 -14.66 11.85
N ALA A 298 19.09 -15.27 12.97
CA ALA A 298 19.64 -16.54 13.44
C ALA A 298 19.33 -17.68 12.47
N LEU A 299 18.07 -17.81 12.04
CA LEU A 299 17.61 -18.85 11.13
C LEU A 299 18.34 -18.79 9.78
N VAL A 300 18.46 -17.60 9.17
CA VAL A 300 19.19 -17.42 7.91
C VAL A 300 20.66 -17.79 8.05
N THR A 301 21.29 -17.42 9.17
CA THR A 301 22.70 -17.74 9.45
C THR A 301 22.91 -19.25 9.61
N LEU A 302 22.05 -19.92 10.37
CA LEU A 302 22.05 -21.37 10.54
C LEU A 302 21.78 -22.08 9.21
N ALA A 303 20.74 -21.65 8.50
CA ALA A 303 20.38 -22.19 7.20
C ALA A 303 21.53 -22.06 6.23
N ALA A 304 22.30 -20.96 6.23
CA ALA A 304 23.44 -20.71 5.34
C ALA A 304 24.72 -21.47 5.73
N LYS A 305 25.10 -21.52 7.01
CA LYS A 305 26.45 -21.91 7.46
C LYS A 305 26.54 -23.19 8.29
N SER A 306 25.42 -23.85 8.58
CA SER A 306 25.39 -25.13 9.29
C SER A 306 26.26 -26.23 8.62
N SER A 307 26.91 -27.02 9.47
CA SER A 307 27.76 -28.14 9.05
C SER A 307 26.95 -29.38 8.68
N THR A 308 27.58 -30.30 7.94
CA THR A 308 27.03 -31.64 7.65
C THR A 308 27.22 -32.62 8.79
N ARG A 309 27.65 -32.18 9.98
CA ARG A 309 27.73 -33.06 11.14
C ARG A 309 26.32 -33.50 11.53
N SER A 310 26.22 -34.75 11.99
CA SER A 310 24.95 -35.29 12.45
C SER A 310 24.39 -34.45 13.61
N LEU A 311 23.10 -34.15 13.53
CA LEU A 311 22.31 -33.58 14.63
C LEU A 311 21.57 -34.70 15.35
N LEU A 312 20.93 -35.58 14.57
CA LEU A 312 20.21 -36.77 15.05
C LEU A 312 20.79 -38.00 14.35
N PRO A 313 21.81 -38.67 14.94
CA PRO A 313 22.48 -39.82 14.31
C PRO A 313 21.53 -40.97 13.97
N ARG A 314 20.48 -41.16 14.77
CA ARG A 314 19.47 -42.22 14.55
C ARG A 314 18.67 -42.07 13.26
N PHE A 315 18.53 -40.85 12.73
CA PHE A 315 17.72 -40.56 11.54
C PHE A 315 18.55 -40.05 10.36
N ASP A 316 19.89 -40.11 10.47
CA ASP A 316 20.84 -39.53 9.50
C ASP A 316 20.54 -38.06 9.12
N VAL A 317 20.02 -37.28 10.08
CA VAL A 317 19.72 -35.86 9.87
C VAL A 317 20.91 -35.02 10.31
N THR A 318 21.50 -34.31 9.35
CA THR A 318 22.57 -33.35 9.59
C THR A 318 22.03 -32.02 10.12
N ARG A 319 22.87 -31.27 10.86
CA ARG A 319 22.54 -29.91 11.32
C ARG A 319 22.10 -28.99 10.17
N ARG A 320 22.68 -29.22 8.98
CA ARG A 320 22.34 -28.51 7.75
C ARG A 320 20.97 -28.84 7.22
N GLN A 321 20.63 -30.12 7.11
CA GLN A 321 19.30 -30.53 6.68
C GLN A 321 18.26 -29.96 7.65
N ALA A 322 18.47 -30.10 8.96
CA ALA A 322 17.57 -29.53 9.96
C ALA A 322 17.38 -28.02 9.77
N ALA A 323 18.46 -27.23 9.68
CA ALA A 323 18.36 -25.78 9.52
C ALA A 323 17.68 -25.34 8.21
N MET A 324 17.98 -26.03 7.09
CA MET A 324 17.33 -25.74 5.81
C MET A 324 15.86 -26.15 5.81
N THR A 325 15.52 -27.29 6.41
CA THR A 325 14.14 -27.74 6.57
C THR A 325 13.36 -26.76 7.45
N THR A 326 13.91 -26.33 8.58
CA THR A 326 13.28 -25.29 9.42
C THR A 326 13.06 -24.00 8.62
N PHE A 327 14.03 -23.56 7.83
CA PHE A 327 13.88 -22.39 6.96
C PHE A 327 12.73 -22.55 5.96
N VAL A 328 12.66 -23.69 5.28
CA VAL A 328 11.61 -24.00 4.29
C VAL A 328 10.24 -24.10 4.97
N VAL A 329 10.16 -24.70 6.16
CA VAL A 329 8.92 -24.78 6.95
C VAL A 329 8.45 -23.39 7.35
N VAL A 330 9.34 -22.52 7.85
CA VAL A 330 8.98 -21.13 8.19
C VAL A 330 8.50 -20.37 6.96
N LEU A 331 9.18 -20.50 5.82
CA LEU A 331 8.73 -19.92 4.55
C LEU A 331 7.33 -20.45 4.16
N ALA A 332 7.11 -21.76 4.25
CA ALA A 332 5.82 -22.37 3.95
C ALA A 332 4.72 -21.88 4.90
N LEU A 333 5.01 -21.65 6.19
CA LEU A 333 4.08 -21.05 7.14
C LEU A 333 3.75 -19.60 6.79
N VAL A 334 4.76 -18.78 6.48
CA VAL A 334 4.57 -17.37 6.06
C VAL A 334 3.73 -17.28 4.78
N ALA A 335 3.97 -18.17 3.81
CA ALA A 335 3.16 -18.26 2.59
C ALA A 335 1.75 -18.82 2.88
N GLY A 336 1.66 -19.84 3.72
CA GLY A 336 0.43 -20.56 4.03
C GLY A 336 -0.62 -19.72 4.74
N ILE A 337 -0.22 -18.72 5.53
CA ILE A 337 -1.16 -17.78 6.20
C ILE A 337 -2.04 -17.04 5.18
N ALA A 338 -1.55 -16.82 3.95
CA ALA A 338 -2.31 -16.15 2.90
C ALA A 338 -3.33 -17.06 2.19
N VAL A 339 -3.16 -18.39 2.25
CA VAL A 339 -3.96 -19.35 1.46
C VAL A 339 -5.45 -19.26 1.78
N PRO A 340 -5.89 -19.26 3.06
CA PRO A 340 -7.31 -19.12 3.38
C PRO A 340 -7.88 -17.83 2.79
N TYR A 341 -7.22 -16.69 2.99
CA TYR A 341 -7.68 -15.39 2.48
C TYR A 341 -7.80 -15.34 0.95
N ASN A 342 -6.98 -16.11 0.22
CA ASN A 342 -7.08 -16.21 -1.24
C ASN A 342 -8.10 -17.26 -1.71
N LEU A 343 -8.63 -18.10 -0.81
CA LEU A 343 -9.76 -19.00 -1.08
C LEU A 343 -11.12 -18.36 -0.76
N LEU A 344 -11.11 -17.11 -0.28
CA LEU A 344 -12.35 -16.40 -0.01
C LEU A 344 -13.14 -16.17 -1.29
N VAL A 345 -14.45 -16.32 -1.12
CA VAL A 345 -15.46 -15.98 -2.10
C VAL A 345 -16.26 -14.81 -1.54
N VAL A 346 -16.34 -13.73 -2.30
CA VAL A 346 -17.12 -12.54 -1.97
C VAL A 346 -18.59 -12.83 -2.26
N ASP A 347 -19.44 -12.48 -1.30
CA ASP A 347 -20.89 -12.57 -1.42
C ASP A 347 -21.46 -11.16 -1.63
N SER A 348 -22.11 -10.92 -2.78
CA SER A 348 -22.75 -9.62 -3.06
C SER A 348 -24.18 -9.51 -2.55
N SER A 349 -24.74 -10.58 -1.96
CA SER A 349 -26.09 -10.54 -1.40
C SER A 349 -26.24 -9.56 -0.22
N SER A 350 -25.12 -9.12 0.38
CA SER A 350 -25.08 -8.11 1.44
C SER A 350 -25.00 -6.66 0.92
N THR A 351 -25.20 -6.42 -0.38
CA THR A 351 -25.06 -5.08 -0.97
C THR A 351 -26.31 -4.23 -0.70
N SER A 352 -26.11 -2.95 -0.38
CA SER A 352 -27.22 -1.99 -0.20
C SER A 352 -28.06 -1.90 -1.48
N THR A 353 -29.38 -1.80 -1.34
CA THR A 353 -30.31 -1.53 -2.44
C THR A 353 -30.04 -0.18 -3.12
N GLU A 354 -29.40 0.75 -2.39
CA GLU A 354 -28.99 2.06 -2.90
C GLU A 354 -27.51 2.04 -3.32
N SER A 355 -27.27 1.55 -4.54
CA SER A 355 -25.94 1.38 -5.14
C SER A 355 -25.85 2.05 -6.51
N VAL A 356 -24.68 1.96 -7.14
CA VAL A 356 -24.44 2.25 -8.56
C VAL A 356 -23.74 1.05 -9.17
N GLU A 357 -24.34 0.46 -10.19
CA GLU A 357 -23.78 -0.66 -10.96
C GLU A 357 -22.94 -0.15 -12.13
N VAL A 358 -21.75 -0.72 -12.30
CA VAL A 358 -20.84 -0.40 -13.40
C VAL A 358 -20.25 -1.69 -13.94
N HIS A 359 -20.86 -2.21 -15.01
CA HIS A 359 -20.58 -3.56 -15.51
C HIS A 359 -20.80 -4.62 -14.40
N ASP A 360 -19.75 -5.29 -13.96
CA ASP A 360 -19.75 -6.32 -12.91
C ASP A 360 -19.42 -5.77 -11.52
N TYR A 361 -19.23 -4.44 -11.39
CA TYR A 361 -18.94 -3.78 -10.13
C TYR A 361 -20.17 -3.11 -9.54
N THR A 362 -20.39 -3.34 -8.25
CA THR A 362 -21.35 -2.56 -7.46
C THR A 362 -20.60 -1.58 -6.56
N VAL A 363 -20.98 -0.31 -6.61
CA VAL A 363 -20.43 0.75 -5.74
C VAL A 363 -21.52 1.23 -4.81
N PHE A 364 -21.29 1.17 -3.50
CA PHE A 364 -22.25 1.58 -2.49
C PHE A 364 -21.56 2.26 -1.30
N TYR A 365 -22.35 2.80 -0.36
CA TYR A 365 -21.83 3.32 0.91
C TYR A 365 -22.42 2.49 2.06
N GLY A 366 -21.58 2.14 3.03
CA GLY A 366 -21.99 1.39 4.22
C GLY A 366 -21.33 1.94 5.48
N GLU A 367 -22.02 1.83 6.61
CA GLU A 367 -21.48 2.13 7.94
C GLU A 367 -21.56 0.89 8.81
N ASP A 368 -20.46 0.61 9.50
CA ASP A 368 -20.26 -0.52 10.40
C ASP A 368 -20.65 -1.87 9.77
N VAL A 369 -20.37 -2.02 8.48
CA VAL A 369 -20.61 -3.27 7.75
C VAL A 369 -19.44 -4.23 7.96
N PRO A 370 -19.68 -5.55 8.07
CA PRO A 370 -18.60 -6.52 8.21
C PRO A 370 -17.58 -6.40 7.08
N ASP A 371 -16.28 -6.38 7.42
CA ASP A 371 -15.23 -6.44 6.41
C ASP A 371 -15.11 -7.87 5.90
N GLN A 372 -15.57 -8.14 4.67
CA GLN A 372 -15.61 -9.50 4.12
C GLN A 372 -14.21 -10.11 3.92
N TYR A 373 -13.14 -9.33 3.90
CA TYR A 373 -11.79 -9.85 3.77
C TYR A 373 -11.13 -10.11 5.12
N VAL A 374 -11.25 -9.16 6.05
CA VAL A 374 -10.67 -9.31 7.39
C VAL A 374 -11.49 -10.29 8.22
N GLY A 375 -12.82 -10.15 8.21
CA GLY A 375 -13.74 -10.92 9.05
C GLY A 375 -14.00 -12.35 8.62
N ALA A 376 -13.41 -12.82 7.53
CA ALA A 376 -13.68 -14.15 7.02
C ALA A 376 -13.01 -15.29 7.81
N TYR A 377 -11.94 -14.99 8.56
CA TYR A 377 -11.21 -15.99 9.34
C TYR A 377 -10.96 -15.54 10.76
N ASP A 378 -11.72 -16.13 11.69
CA ASP A 378 -11.45 -16.00 13.11
C ASP A 378 -10.20 -16.82 13.50
N LEU A 379 -9.31 -16.21 14.28
CA LEU A 379 -8.11 -16.87 14.79
C LEU A 379 -8.27 -17.07 16.31
N PRO A 380 -7.73 -18.15 16.91
CA PRO A 380 -7.88 -18.42 18.35
C PRO A 380 -7.42 -17.30 19.30
N ILE A 381 -6.65 -16.33 18.78
CA ILE A 381 -6.08 -15.20 19.51
C ILE A 381 -6.55 -13.84 18.98
N TYR A 382 -7.49 -13.81 18.02
CA TYR A 382 -7.92 -12.61 17.31
C TYR A 382 -9.30 -12.81 16.68
N ASP A 383 -10.31 -12.14 17.24
CA ASP A 383 -11.67 -12.08 16.69
C ASP A 383 -11.71 -11.18 15.46
N ALA A 384 -11.43 -11.80 14.32
CA ALA A 384 -11.49 -11.10 13.04
C ALA A 384 -12.94 -10.82 12.63
N SER A 385 -13.88 -11.68 13.03
CA SER A 385 -15.28 -11.66 12.57
C SER A 385 -16.04 -10.40 13.01
N GLY A 386 -15.63 -9.81 14.13
CA GLY A 386 -16.15 -8.54 14.62
C GLY A 386 -15.60 -7.30 13.91
N VAL A 387 -14.66 -7.42 12.97
CA VAL A 387 -14.06 -6.27 12.29
C VAL A 387 -15.03 -5.72 11.24
N THR A 388 -15.46 -4.48 11.47
CA THR A 388 -16.32 -3.73 10.54
C THR A 388 -15.56 -2.62 9.83
N THR A 389 -16.12 -2.17 8.70
CA THR A 389 -15.61 -1.08 7.89
C THR A 389 -16.73 -0.10 7.54
N SER A 390 -16.36 1.17 7.37
CA SER A 390 -17.30 2.26 7.07
C SER A 390 -16.74 3.12 5.95
N GLY A 391 -17.55 3.37 4.92
CA GLY A 391 -17.15 4.20 3.78
C GLY A 391 -17.78 3.78 2.46
N VAL A 392 -17.15 4.21 1.37
CA VAL A 392 -17.53 3.82 0.01
C VAL A 392 -16.87 2.49 -0.31
N ILE A 393 -17.69 1.50 -0.66
CA ILE A 393 -17.28 0.13 -0.91
C ILE A 393 -17.49 -0.21 -2.38
N VAL A 394 -16.53 -0.95 -2.93
CA VAL A 394 -16.64 -1.58 -4.25
C VAL A 394 -16.72 -3.08 -4.05
N ALA A 395 -17.74 -3.70 -4.62
CA ALA A 395 -17.91 -5.15 -4.66
C ALA A 395 -17.97 -5.67 -6.10
N SER A 396 -17.57 -6.92 -6.32
CA SER A 396 -17.80 -7.69 -7.56
C SER A 396 -17.63 -9.17 -7.25
N GLU A 397 -18.68 -9.97 -7.43
CA GLU A 397 -18.60 -11.42 -7.26
C GLU A 397 -17.71 -12.04 -8.34
N GLU A 398 -17.85 -11.61 -9.59
CA GLU A 398 -17.07 -12.17 -10.70
C GLU A 398 -15.56 -12.00 -10.48
N ARG A 399 -15.16 -10.88 -9.87
CA ARG A 399 -13.75 -10.56 -9.61
C ARG A 399 -13.31 -10.85 -8.19
N GLN A 400 -14.22 -11.33 -7.33
CA GLN A 400 -13.98 -11.58 -5.90
C GLN A 400 -13.49 -10.32 -5.18
N VAL A 401 -14.06 -9.16 -5.52
CA VAL A 401 -13.65 -7.86 -4.96
C VAL A 401 -14.59 -7.50 -3.83
N PHE A 402 -14.03 -7.16 -2.67
CA PHE A 402 -14.72 -6.40 -1.64
C PHE A 402 -13.72 -5.42 -1.02
N GLN A 403 -13.97 -4.12 -1.14
CA GLN A 403 -13.05 -3.12 -0.62
C GLN A 403 -13.72 -1.81 -0.27
N THR A 404 -13.47 -1.33 0.95
CA THR A 404 -13.64 0.09 1.29
C THR A 404 -12.56 0.93 0.60
N VAL A 405 -12.92 1.52 -0.53
CA VAL A 405 -12.00 2.32 -1.37
C VAL A 405 -11.84 3.75 -0.85
N ILE A 406 -12.85 4.27 -0.16
CA ILE A 406 -12.83 5.59 0.48
C ILE A 406 -13.39 5.43 1.90
N PRO A 407 -12.54 5.45 2.94
CA PRO A 407 -13.00 5.42 4.33
C PRO A 407 -13.95 6.57 4.65
N ALA A 408 -14.94 6.32 5.53
CA ALA A 408 -15.93 7.32 5.94
C ALA A 408 -15.28 8.58 6.51
N GLY A 409 -14.21 8.45 7.29
CA GLY A 409 -13.44 9.58 7.83
C GLY A 409 -12.76 10.43 6.76
N ARG A 410 -12.22 9.80 5.70
CA ARG A 410 -11.67 10.52 4.54
C ARG A 410 -12.77 11.27 3.79
N LEU A 411 -13.91 10.63 3.55
CA LEU A 411 -15.05 11.28 2.89
C LEU A 411 -15.63 12.42 3.75
N ALA A 412 -15.61 12.28 5.08
CA ALA A 412 -15.98 13.32 6.02
C ALA A 412 -15.01 14.51 5.99
N THR A 413 -13.76 14.34 5.55
CA THR A 413 -12.82 15.46 5.45
C THR A 413 -12.87 16.08 4.06
N GLU A 414 -12.76 15.27 3.00
CA GLU A 414 -12.57 15.75 1.62
C GLU A 414 -13.89 16.04 0.89
N ARG A 415 -15.04 15.56 1.40
CA ARG A 415 -16.43 15.78 0.92
C ARG A 415 -16.76 15.26 -0.47
N ARG A 416 -15.85 15.38 -1.44
CA ARG A 416 -16.00 14.93 -2.82
C ARG A 416 -14.87 14.01 -3.16
N GLN A 417 -15.19 12.81 -3.62
CA GLN A 417 -14.23 11.80 -3.98
C GLN A 417 -14.64 11.12 -5.30
N THR A 418 -13.73 10.36 -5.87
CA THR A 418 -14.00 9.57 -7.07
C THR A 418 -13.51 8.16 -6.88
N VAL A 419 -14.42 7.20 -7.07
CA VAL A 419 -14.10 5.78 -7.17
C VAL A 419 -13.83 5.45 -8.62
N ARG A 420 -12.84 4.59 -8.84
CA ARG A 420 -12.46 4.16 -10.18
C ARG A 420 -12.48 2.65 -10.27
N VAL A 421 -13.34 2.16 -11.13
CA VAL A 421 -13.46 0.75 -11.51
C VAL A 421 -13.02 0.57 -12.96
N GLY A 422 -12.74 -0.67 -13.36
CA GLY A 422 -12.24 -0.94 -14.70
C GLY A 422 -11.78 -2.38 -14.87
N GLY A 423 -11.20 -2.64 -16.03
CA GLY A 423 -10.60 -3.93 -16.38
C GLY A 423 -9.50 -3.72 -17.40
N VAL A 424 -9.10 -4.80 -18.09
CA VAL A 424 -8.15 -4.68 -19.20
C VAL A 424 -8.79 -3.86 -20.33
N GLY A 425 -8.20 -2.72 -20.65
CA GLY A 425 -8.61 -1.88 -21.80
C GLY A 425 -9.77 -0.91 -21.55
N TRP A 426 -10.43 -0.93 -20.38
CA TRP A 426 -11.55 -0.04 -20.09
C TRP A 426 -11.52 0.49 -18.66
N ARG A 427 -12.22 1.61 -18.43
CA ARG A 427 -12.33 2.24 -17.12
C ARG A 427 -13.54 3.14 -17.00
N GLU A 428 -14.08 3.23 -15.80
CA GLU A 428 -15.22 4.08 -15.48
C GLU A 428 -14.98 4.84 -14.17
N THR A 429 -15.73 5.91 -13.92
CA THR A 429 -15.58 6.73 -12.71
C THR A 429 -16.93 7.01 -12.06
N VAL A 430 -17.05 6.61 -10.79
CA VAL A 430 -18.19 6.95 -9.93
C VAL A 430 -17.79 8.13 -9.05
N ARG A 431 -18.56 9.21 -9.07
CA ARG A 431 -18.35 10.38 -8.21
C ARG A 431 -19.12 10.20 -6.92
N VAL A 432 -18.47 10.47 -5.80
CA VAL A 432 -19.04 10.38 -4.46
C VAL A 432 -19.08 11.77 -3.85
N THR A 433 -20.23 12.17 -3.32
CA THR A 433 -20.40 13.44 -2.62
C THR A 433 -21.06 13.23 -1.27
N ARG A 434 -20.40 13.69 -0.20
CA ARG A 434 -20.95 13.78 1.16
C ARG A 434 -21.34 15.22 1.46
N SER A 435 -22.64 15.45 1.66
CA SER A 435 -23.16 16.73 2.15
C SER A 435 -23.35 16.62 3.65
N GLN A 436 -22.88 17.58 4.45
CA GLN A 436 -22.88 17.46 5.91
C GLN A 436 -23.18 18.78 6.61
N TRP A 437 -23.86 18.68 7.74
CA TRP A 437 -24.03 19.71 8.75
C TRP A 437 -23.44 19.24 10.08
N SER A 438 -22.57 20.07 10.66
CA SER A 438 -22.02 19.88 12.00
C SER A 438 -23.00 20.44 13.02
N VAL A 439 -23.65 19.58 13.80
CA VAL A 439 -24.64 19.98 14.81
C VAL A 439 -23.92 20.44 16.08
N VAL A 440 -24.37 21.54 16.67
CA VAL A 440 -23.70 22.13 17.83
C VAL A 440 -23.78 21.19 19.03
N GLY A 441 -22.60 20.82 19.54
CA GLY A 441 -22.44 19.96 20.71
C GLY A 441 -22.77 18.48 20.49
N ASN A 442 -22.97 18.04 19.25
CA ASN A 442 -23.32 16.65 18.94
C ASN A 442 -22.77 16.19 17.57
N ARG A 443 -23.07 14.95 17.17
CA ARG A 443 -22.63 14.36 15.90
C ARG A 443 -23.20 15.11 14.70
N SER A 444 -22.47 15.03 13.58
CA SER A 444 -22.90 15.64 12.32
C SER A 444 -24.00 14.81 11.64
N VAL A 445 -24.85 15.49 10.88
CA VAL A 445 -25.90 14.88 10.04
C VAL A 445 -25.49 15.04 8.58
N TYR A 446 -25.57 13.98 7.78
CA TYR A 446 -25.07 13.96 6.41
C TYR A 446 -25.81 13.00 5.49
N THR A 447 -25.63 13.25 4.20
CA THR A 447 -26.06 12.37 3.11
C THR A 447 -24.89 12.02 2.22
N VAL A 448 -24.88 10.82 1.65
CA VAL A 448 -23.89 10.38 0.66
C VAL A 448 -24.60 10.10 -0.66
N ARG A 449 -24.14 10.74 -1.74
CA ARG A 449 -24.64 10.50 -3.10
C ARG A 449 -23.55 9.92 -3.98
N LEU A 450 -23.92 8.92 -4.77
CA LEU A 450 -23.11 8.29 -5.79
C LEU A 450 -23.62 8.71 -7.16
N ARG A 451 -22.72 8.97 -8.11
CA ARG A 451 -23.10 9.38 -9.47
C ARG A 451 -22.20 8.75 -10.53
N HIS A 452 -22.80 8.11 -11.52
CA HIS A 452 -22.14 7.57 -12.71
C HIS A 452 -22.87 8.04 -13.96
N GLY A 453 -22.16 8.71 -14.88
CA GLY A 453 -22.80 9.36 -16.02
C GLY A 453 -23.89 10.36 -15.59
N GLN A 454 -25.13 10.12 -16.02
CA GLN A 454 -26.31 10.89 -15.64
C GLN A 454 -27.09 10.28 -14.46
N GLU A 455 -26.78 9.04 -14.09
CA GLU A 455 -27.44 8.32 -13.01
C GLU A 455 -26.87 8.79 -11.66
N SER A 456 -27.76 9.08 -10.71
CA SER A 456 -27.43 9.50 -9.36
C SER A 456 -28.25 8.72 -8.36
N SER A 457 -27.59 8.14 -7.37
CA SER A 457 -28.19 7.39 -6.27
C SER A 457 -27.88 8.09 -4.95
N LEU A 458 -28.89 8.34 -4.12
CA LEU A 458 -28.67 8.65 -2.71
C LEU A 458 -28.36 7.31 -2.05
N ALA A 459 -27.13 7.14 -1.55
CA ALA A 459 -26.64 5.87 -1.05
C ALA A 459 -26.72 5.74 0.48
N TYR A 460 -26.87 6.88 1.17
CA TYR A 460 -26.94 6.90 2.63
C TYR A 460 -27.51 8.20 3.17
N VAL A 461 -28.29 8.07 4.25
CA VAL A 461 -28.73 9.16 5.13
C VAL A 461 -28.32 8.80 6.56
N SER A 462 -27.62 9.71 7.25
CA SER A 462 -27.21 9.48 8.64
C SER A 462 -28.39 9.59 9.60
N GLU A 463 -28.27 9.00 10.78
CA GLU A 463 -29.24 9.21 11.85
C GLU A 463 -29.39 10.70 12.26
N PRO A 464 -30.58 11.10 12.75
CA PRO A 464 -30.81 12.45 13.25
C PRO A 464 -29.89 12.83 14.42
N SER A 465 -29.62 14.12 14.57
CA SER A 465 -28.79 14.66 15.67
C SER A 465 -29.43 15.90 16.29
N ARG A 466 -29.54 15.89 17.61
CA ARG A 466 -30.11 16.99 18.39
C ARG A 466 -29.02 17.98 18.79
N ALA A 467 -29.26 19.26 18.51
CA ALA A 467 -28.41 20.33 19.00
C ALA A 467 -28.51 20.42 20.53
N THR A 468 -27.38 20.55 21.21
CA THR A 468 -27.32 20.66 22.67
C THR A 468 -28.11 21.86 23.23
N PRO A 469 -28.14 23.04 22.58
CA PRO A 469 -28.89 24.17 23.10
C PRO A 469 -30.41 23.95 23.08
N THR A 470 -31.07 24.40 24.16
CA THR A 470 -32.53 24.49 24.26
C THR A 470 -32.96 25.96 24.18
N ILE A 471 -33.98 26.28 23.38
CA ILE A 471 -34.41 27.66 23.11
C ILE A 471 -35.88 27.79 23.45
N ASP A 472 -36.21 28.61 24.44
CA ASP A 472 -37.57 28.74 25.00
C ASP A 472 -38.21 27.36 25.30
N GLY A 473 -37.45 26.47 25.94
CA GLY A 473 -37.87 25.10 26.27
C GLY A 473 -38.01 24.15 25.07
N ARG A 474 -37.61 24.55 23.86
CA ARG A 474 -37.68 23.74 22.64
C ARG A 474 -36.29 23.21 22.25
N ASN A 475 -36.26 21.99 21.75
CA ASN A 475 -35.05 21.35 21.22
C ASN A 475 -35.18 21.22 19.70
N VAL A 476 -34.08 21.53 19.00
CA VAL A 476 -33.99 21.41 17.54
C VAL A 476 -33.17 20.17 17.19
N THR A 477 -33.76 19.29 16.39
CA THR A 477 -33.11 18.09 15.86
C THR A 477 -32.97 18.25 14.35
N LEU A 478 -31.77 18.01 13.85
CA LEU A 478 -31.47 17.99 12.44
C LEU A 478 -31.55 16.56 11.92
N ASP A 479 -32.14 16.39 10.75
CA ASP A 479 -32.37 15.08 10.11
C ASP A 479 -31.91 15.11 8.64
N ALA A 480 -31.46 13.96 8.13
CA ALA A 480 -31.09 13.74 6.74
C ALA A 480 -32.22 12.96 6.04
N THR A 481 -32.68 13.45 4.90
CA THR A 481 -33.81 12.87 4.17
C THR A 481 -33.44 12.59 2.71
N GLY A 482 -34.32 11.88 1.99
CA GLY A 482 -34.20 11.63 0.54
C GLY A 482 -33.93 12.91 -0.27
N ASP A 483 -34.67 13.96 0.10
CA ASP A 483 -34.69 15.24 -0.61
C ASP A 483 -33.64 16.24 -0.08
N GLY A 484 -32.99 15.96 1.05
CA GLY A 484 -31.97 16.84 1.63
C GLY A 484 -31.86 16.73 3.13
N PHE A 485 -32.21 17.81 3.83
CA PHE A 485 -32.14 17.89 5.29
C PHE A 485 -33.40 18.58 5.83
N ALA A 486 -33.85 18.16 7.00
CA ALA A 486 -35.02 18.70 7.69
C ALA A 486 -34.73 19.03 9.16
N LEU A 487 -35.50 19.95 9.72
CA LEU A 487 -35.51 20.30 11.13
C LEU A 487 -36.77 19.77 11.78
N THR A 488 -36.63 19.12 12.93
CA THR A 488 -37.73 18.75 13.82
C THR A 488 -37.60 19.52 15.12
N VAL A 489 -38.67 20.22 15.53
CA VAL A 489 -38.72 20.95 16.80
C VAL A 489 -39.60 20.20 17.79
N THR A 490 -39.07 19.99 19.01
CA THR A 490 -39.79 19.29 20.09
C THR A 490 -39.78 20.10 21.39
N ARG A 491 -40.81 19.96 22.22
CA ARG A 491 -40.88 20.53 23.58
C ARG A 491 -41.41 19.47 24.53
N ALA A 492 -40.70 19.22 25.64
CA ALA A 492 -41.04 18.18 26.62
C ALA A 492 -41.38 16.81 25.97
N GLY A 493 -40.62 16.40 24.96
CA GLY A 493 -40.83 15.14 24.22
C GLY A 493 -41.95 15.18 23.16
N THR A 494 -42.75 16.25 23.10
CA THR A 494 -43.83 16.39 22.09
C THR A 494 -43.29 17.09 20.84
N ARG A 495 -43.60 16.53 19.67
CA ARG A 495 -43.25 17.10 18.36
C ARG A 495 -44.14 18.32 18.07
N LEU A 496 -43.53 19.47 17.81
CA LEU A 496 -44.22 20.73 17.53
C LEU A 496 -44.31 21.05 16.04
N GLY A 497 -43.41 20.49 15.22
CA GLY A 497 -43.44 20.65 13.78
C GLY A 497 -42.12 20.29 13.11
N ASP A 498 -42.21 20.19 11.79
CA ASP A 498 -41.09 19.89 10.89
C ASP A 498 -40.99 20.95 9.81
N ALA A 499 -39.79 21.22 9.34
CA ALA A 499 -39.55 22.07 8.18
C ALA A 499 -38.33 21.59 7.41
N ALA A 500 -38.33 21.80 6.09
CA ALA A 500 -37.11 21.70 5.30
C ALA A 500 -36.10 22.75 5.77
N LEU A 501 -34.80 22.47 5.60
CA LEU A 501 -33.76 23.44 5.93
C LEU A 501 -33.91 24.68 5.03
N PRO A 502 -33.82 25.90 5.60
CA PRO A 502 -33.81 27.10 4.78
C PRO A 502 -32.56 27.12 3.89
N ALA A 503 -32.73 27.58 2.65
CA ALA A 503 -31.61 27.84 1.76
C ALA A 503 -30.62 28.84 2.38
N THR A 504 -29.39 28.91 1.85
CA THR A 504 -28.40 29.88 2.32
C THR A 504 -28.97 31.30 2.23
N ASN A 505 -28.86 32.06 3.32
CA ASN A 505 -29.40 33.40 3.52
C ASN A 505 -30.94 33.50 3.47
N ALA A 506 -31.63 32.40 3.78
CA ALA A 506 -33.08 32.35 3.93
C ALA A 506 -33.49 31.98 5.36
N THR A 507 -34.77 32.16 5.65
CA THR A 507 -35.39 31.82 6.93
C THR A 507 -36.56 30.85 6.74
N THR A 508 -36.87 30.10 7.79
CA THR A 508 -38.07 29.26 7.88
C THR A 508 -38.63 29.32 9.30
N THR A 509 -39.91 28.99 9.48
CA THR A 509 -40.55 28.95 10.79
C THR A 509 -41.04 27.54 11.10
N VAL A 510 -40.70 27.03 12.28
CA VAL A 510 -41.04 25.66 12.69
C VAL A 510 -41.19 25.56 14.20
N GLY A 511 -42.28 24.95 14.67
CA GLY A 511 -42.53 24.71 16.10
C GLY A 511 -42.51 25.96 17.00
N GLY A 512 -42.79 27.15 16.43
CA GLY A 512 -42.72 28.44 17.13
C GLY A 512 -41.33 29.06 17.21
N LEU A 513 -40.35 28.55 16.47
CA LEU A 513 -39.02 29.16 16.28
C LEU A 513 -38.88 29.67 14.85
N THR A 514 -38.14 30.77 14.67
CA THR A 514 -37.61 31.17 13.36
C THR A 514 -36.20 30.63 13.24
N VAL A 515 -35.89 29.92 12.15
CA VAL A 515 -34.55 29.43 11.87
C VAL A 515 -34.02 30.13 10.65
N GLU A 516 -32.85 30.75 10.80
CA GLU A 516 -32.11 31.48 9.78
C GLU A 516 -30.88 30.67 9.37
N ASN A 517 -30.54 30.66 8.09
CA ASN A 517 -29.29 30.10 7.58
C ASN A 517 -28.36 31.24 7.13
N ASP A 518 -27.47 31.67 8.01
CA ASP A 518 -26.53 32.77 7.80
C ASP A 518 -25.20 32.25 7.24
N ASP A 519 -24.95 32.40 5.93
CA ASP A 519 -23.81 31.86 5.17
C ASP A 519 -23.43 30.41 5.56
N GLY A 520 -24.42 29.54 5.72
CA GLY A 520 -24.20 28.15 6.11
C GLY A 520 -24.19 27.90 7.62
N THR A 521 -24.50 28.87 8.47
CA THR A 521 -24.73 28.67 9.91
C THR A 521 -26.23 28.73 10.21
N LEU A 522 -26.79 27.64 10.74
CA LEU A 522 -28.18 27.63 11.20
C LEU A 522 -28.27 28.27 12.58
N VAL A 523 -29.07 29.32 12.68
CA VAL A 523 -29.35 30.06 13.92
C VAL A 523 -30.85 29.97 14.20
N ALA A 524 -31.21 29.42 15.36
CA ALA A 524 -32.59 29.40 15.82
C ALA A 524 -32.88 30.61 16.71
N ILE A 525 -34.06 31.20 16.51
CA ILE A 525 -34.44 32.52 17.01
C ILE A 525 -35.79 32.41 17.72
N SER A 526 -35.86 32.97 18.93
CA SER A 526 -37.09 33.14 19.72
C SER A 526 -37.05 34.49 20.42
N GLY A 527 -37.86 35.45 19.97
CA GLY A 527 -37.75 36.84 20.40
C GLY A 527 -36.36 37.41 20.08
N GLU A 528 -35.67 37.94 21.10
CA GLU A 528 -34.30 38.47 20.97
C GLU A 528 -33.21 37.41 21.13
N THR A 529 -33.56 36.19 21.52
CA THR A 529 -32.59 35.10 21.71
C THR A 529 -32.23 34.48 20.36
N ARG A 530 -30.92 34.45 20.05
CA ARG A 530 -30.35 33.86 18.83
C ARG A 530 -29.30 32.83 19.22
N VAL A 531 -29.46 31.58 18.76
CA VAL A 531 -28.55 30.48 19.14
C VAL A 531 -28.15 29.67 17.90
N PRO A 532 -26.84 29.53 17.61
CA PRO A 532 -26.36 28.61 16.59
C PRO A 532 -26.70 27.16 16.96
N ILE A 533 -27.26 26.42 16.01
CA ILE A 533 -27.67 25.03 16.19
C ILE A 533 -26.93 24.05 15.28
N ALA A 534 -26.45 24.51 14.12
CA ALA A 534 -25.58 23.73 13.24
C ALA A 534 -24.81 24.65 12.30
N SER A 535 -23.72 24.15 11.72
CA SER A 535 -23.03 24.82 10.62
C SER A 535 -22.74 23.85 9.49
N ARG A 536 -22.78 24.35 8.26
CA ARG A 536 -22.37 23.63 7.08
C ARG A 536 -20.86 23.50 7.17
N ALA A 537 -20.35 22.28 7.06
CA ALA A 537 -18.92 22.10 6.92
C ALA A 537 -18.54 22.61 5.52
N ASP A 538 -18.08 23.85 5.45
CA ASP A 538 -17.96 24.57 4.19
C ASP A 538 -16.90 23.94 3.28
N SER A 539 -17.18 23.92 1.98
CA SER A 539 -16.27 23.51 0.90
C SER A 539 -15.22 24.59 0.58
N ARG A 540 -14.87 25.43 1.56
CA ARG A 540 -13.88 26.49 1.42
C ARG A 540 -12.55 26.00 1.99
N ASP A 541 -11.80 25.33 1.14
CA ASP A 541 -10.34 25.44 1.02
C ASP A 541 -9.97 24.80 -0.32
N GLY A 542 -9.78 25.67 -1.33
CA GLY A 542 -9.34 25.31 -2.67
C GLY A 542 -7.85 25.04 -2.77
#